data_AF-A0A4Q7W1B8-F1
#
_entry.id   AF-A0A4Q7W1B8-F1
#
_cell.length_a   1.000
_cell.length_b   1.000
_cell.length_c   1.000
_cell.angle_alpha   90.00
_cell.angle_beta   90.00
_cell.angle_gamma   90.00
#
_symmetry.space_group_name_H-M   'P 1'
#
loop_
_entity.id
_entity.type
_entity.pdbx_description
1 polymer ?
#
loop_
_entity_poly.entity_id
_entity_poly.type
_entity_poly.pdbx_seq_one_letter_code
_entity_poly.pdbx_strand_id
1 'polypeptide(L)'
;MGEAKRRNRQGAQAVGELQQRIDSGEFGAAGVVSHWCVVLDRSPRGRSILLALRQGGRFPGLEPLFEAEPFRFWEASALFDFVVLCSGEGSADRRTQLAADEAKLLKTALPTALARAGSAQQRAGVVLALDEASEAKVQQALAESTFRSR
;
A
#
# COMPACT_ATOMS: atom_id res chain seq x y z
N MET A 1 14.60 -23.07 -16.41
CA MET A 1 15.36 -22.20 -15.48
C MET A 1 15.17 -20.69 -15.72
N GLY A 2 14.15 -20.24 -16.49
CA GLY A 2 14.00 -18.83 -16.89
C GLY A 2 13.01 -17.99 -16.08
N GLU A 3 11.99 -18.61 -15.47
CA GLU A 3 10.89 -17.88 -14.80
C GLU A 3 11.27 -17.38 -13.41
N ALA A 4 12.04 -18.18 -12.65
CA ALA A 4 12.53 -17.78 -11.32
C ALA A 4 13.47 -16.56 -11.39
N LYS A 5 14.35 -16.50 -12.39
CA LYS A 5 15.23 -15.34 -12.62
C LYS A 5 14.44 -14.08 -13.00
N ARG A 6 13.36 -14.21 -13.80
CA ARG A 6 12.51 -13.06 -14.17
C ARG A 6 11.72 -12.51 -12.98
N ARG A 7 11.13 -13.37 -12.14
CA ARG A 7 10.43 -12.94 -10.92
C ARG A 7 11.37 -12.24 -9.93
N ASN A 8 12.58 -12.79 -9.72
CA ASN A 8 13.56 -12.15 -8.84
C ASN A 8 14.00 -10.77 -9.34
N ARG A 9 14.09 -10.57 -10.66
CA ARG A 9 14.48 -9.29 -11.25
C ARG A 9 13.37 -8.23 -11.14
N GLN A 10 12.11 -8.62 -11.35
CA GLN A 10 10.96 -7.72 -11.18
C GLN A 10 10.75 -7.31 -9.72
N GLY A 11 10.88 -8.25 -8.77
CA GLY A 11 10.83 -7.94 -7.35
C GLY A 11 11.95 -6.97 -6.91
N ALA A 12 13.18 -7.22 -7.38
CA ALA A 12 14.31 -6.32 -7.07
C ALA A 12 14.14 -4.92 -7.65
N GLN A 13 13.56 -4.79 -8.85
CA GLN A 13 13.29 -3.49 -9.47
C GLN A 13 12.25 -2.70 -8.67
N ALA A 14 11.13 -3.32 -8.29
CA ALA A 14 10.10 -2.66 -7.51
C ALA A 14 10.59 -2.23 -6.11
N VAL A 15 11.46 -3.02 -5.49
CA VAL A 15 12.13 -2.65 -4.22
C VAL A 15 13.09 -1.46 -4.43
N GLY A 16 13.78 -1.40 -5.57
CA GLY A 16 14.64 -0.27 -5.95
C GLY A 16 13.86 1.02 -6.18
N GLU A 17 12.75 0.96 -6.90
CA GLU A 17 11.84 2.09 -7.13
C GLU A 17 11.25 2.59 -5.81
N LEU A 18 10.83 1.67 -4.93
CA LEU A 18 10.37 2.03 -3.60
C LEU A 18 11.44 2.75 -2.78
N GLN A 19 12.70 2.32 -2.87
CA GLN A 19 13.80 2.99 -2.18
C GLN A 19 14.01 4.41 -2.68
N GLN A 20 14.00 4.62 -3.99
CA GLN A 20 14.16 5.96 -4.58
C GLN A 20 13.04 6.91 -4.12
N ARG A 21 11.81 6.41 -3.94
CA ARG A 21 10.67 7.18 -3.44
C ARG A 21 10.76 7.50 -1.94
N ILE A 22 11.37 6.61 -1.16
CA ILE A 22 11.70 6.88 0.24
C ILE A 22 12.77 7.98 0.32
N ASP A 23 13.82 7.85 -0.49
CA ASP A 23 14.94 8.81 -0.51
C ASP A 23 14.52 10.19 -1.03
N SER A 24 13.51 10.26 -1.92
CA SER A 24 12.94 11.54 -2.39
C SER A 24 12.04 12.24 -1.36
N GLY A 25 11.73 11.60 -0.23
CA GLY A 25 10.83 12.15 0.78
C GLY A 25 9.35 12.06 0.42
N GLU A 26 8.94 11.08 -0.40
CA GLU A 26 7.51 10.90 -0.71
C GLU A 26 6.69 10.49 0.52
N PHE A 27 7.31 9.78 1.47
CA PHE A 27 6.65 9.22 2.65
C PHE A 27 6.94 10.01 3.94
N GLY A 28 7.52 11.21 3.84
CA GLY A 28 7.97 12.02 4.97
C GLY A 28 9.20 12.86 4.62
N ALA A 29 9.94 13.37 5.61
CA ALA A 29 11.23 14.00 5.32
C ALA A 29 12.18 13.00 4.64
N ALA A 30 13.13 13.47 3.83
CA ALA A 30 14.08 12.57 3.16
C ALA A 30 14.77 11.64 4.18
N GLY A 31 14.69 10.32 3.96
CA GLY A 31 15.21 9.29 4.87
C GLY A 31 14.33 8.99 6.10
N VAL A 32 13.18 9.64 6.26
CA VAL A 32 12.21 9.40 7.35
C VAL A 32 10.86 9.02 6.75
N VAL A 33 10.42 7.80 7.05
CA VAL A 33 9.14 7.26 6.59
C VAL A 33 8.11 7.39 7.71
N SER A 34 7.17 8.34 7.59
CA SER A 34 6.17 8.64 8.63
C SER A 34 4.72 8.59 8.13
N HIS A 35 4.48 9.01 6.89
CA HIS A 35 3.15 9.11 6.30
C HIS A 35 3.07 8.21 5.06
N TRP A 36 2.52 7.02 5.25
CA TRP A 36 2.48 6.01 4.19
C TRP A 36 1.15 5.26 4.15
N CYS A 37 0.79 4.85 2.95
CA CYS A 37 -0.34 4.00 2.64
C CYS A 37 0.09 2.95 1.61
N VAL A 38 -0.24 1.69 1.83
CA VAL A 38 0.06 0.58 0.93
C VAL A 38 -1.26 -0.06 0.51
N VAL A 39 -1.48 -0.17 -0.79
CA VAL A 39 -2.63 -0.89 -1.36
C VAL A 39 -2.10 -2.18 -1.99
N LEU A 40 -2.63 -3.31 -1.55
CA LEU A 40 -2.29 -4.63 -2.06
C LEU A 40 -3.53 -5.29 -2.66
N ASP A 41 -3.32 -6.00 -3.77
CA ASP A 41 -4.28 -6.99 -4.27
C ASP A 41 -3.69 -8.40 -4.23
N ARG A 42 -4.43 -9.35 -4.82
CA ARG A 42 -4.04 -10.76 -4.90
C ARG A 42 -3.28 -11.11 -6.18
N SER A 43 -2.94 -10.14 -7.03
CA SER A 43 -2.21 -10.35 -8.28
C SER A 43 -0.78 -10.86 -8.02
N PRO A 44 -0.08 -11.39 -9.04
CA PRO A 44 1.33 -11.74 -8.90
C PRO A 44 2.21 -10.58 -8.42
N ARG A 45 1.88 -9.35 -8.80
CA ARG A 45 2.59 -8.13 -8.35
C ARG A 45 2.29 -7.85 -6.88
N GLY A 46 1.02 -7.83 -6.48
CA GLY A 46 0.60 -7.65 -5.09
C GLY A 46 1.29 -8.64 -4.15
N ARG A 47 1.30 -9.93 -4.52
CA ARG A 47 2.00 -10.98 -3.77
C ARG A 47 3.51 -10.78 -3.69
N SER A 48 4.15 -10.37 -4.78
CA SER A 48 5.61 -10.15 -4.81
C SER A 48 6.02 -9.00 -3.91
N ILE A 49 5.25 -7.90 -3.91
CA ILE A 49 5.49 -6.77 -3.02
C ILE A 49 5.19 -7.14 -1.57
N LEU A 50 4.10 -7.86 -1.29
CA LEU A 50 3.81 -8.33 0.06
C LEU A 50 4.97 -9.16 0.64
N LEU A 51 5.56 -10.06 -0.15
CA LEU A 51 6.74 -10.82 0.27
C LEU A 51 7.94 -9.90 0.56
N ALA A 52 8.18 -8.90 -0.29
CA ALA A 52 9.26 -7.94 -0.07
C ALA A 52 9.05 -7.11 1.22
N LEU A 53 7.81 -6.66 1.46
CA LEU A 53 7.44 -5.92 2.67
C LEU A 53 7.64 -6.74 3.94
N ARG A 54 7.35 -8.05 3.90
CA ARG A 54 7.59 -8.99 5.02
C ARG A 54 9.07 -9.25 5.29
N GLN A 55 9.94 -9.16 4.27
CA GLN A 55 11.35 -9.57 4.38
C GLN A 55 12.31 -8.44 4.80
N GLY A 56 11.88 -7.18 4.78
CA GLY A 56 12.79 -6.06 5.01
C GLY A 56 12.08 -4.74 5.25
N GLY A 57 11.05 -4.75 6.11
CA GLY A 57 10.16 -3.61 6.38
C GLY A 57 10.90 -2.27 6.51
N ARG A 58 10.64 -1.36 5.57
CA ARG A 58 11.08 0.05 5.60
C ARG A 58 9.99 1.01 6.10
N PHE A 59 8.82 0.47 6.38
CA PHE A 59 7.65 1.20 6.85
C PHE A 59 7.47 0.96 8.34
N PRO A 60 7.75 1.95 9.19
CA PRO A 60 7.63 1.78 10.64
C PRO A 60 6.22 1.36 11.04
N GLY A 61 6.12 0.32 11.86
CA GLY A 61 4.84 -0.16 12.39
C GLY A 61 3.96 -0.89 11.37
N LEU A 62 4.56 -1.39 10.28
CA LEU A 62 3.91 -2.25 9.29
C LEU A 62 3.78 -3.69 9.80
N GLU A 63 4.78 -4.24 10.50
CA GLU A 63 4.79 -5.63 10.96
C GLU A 63 3.56 -5.98 11.81
N PRO A 64 3.12 -5.16 12.78
CA PRO A 64 1.91 -5.44 13.54
C PRO A 64 0.63 -5.49 12.69
N LEU A 65 0.63 -4.90 11.49
CA LEU A 65 -0.53 -4.94 10.59
C LEU A 65 -0.70 -6.30 9.92
N PHE A 66 0.38 -7.05 9.73
CA PHE A 66 0.29 -8.41 9.18
C PHE A 66 -0.36 -9.40 10.14
N GLU A 67 -0.28 -9.11 11.44
CA GLU A 67 -0.90 -9.91 12.50
C GLU A 67 -2.32 -9.44 12.83
N ALA A 68 -2.76 -8.31 12.28
CA ALA A 68 -4.09 -7.75 12.50
C ALA A 68 -5.18 -8.68 11.96
N GLU A 69 -6.31 -8.75 12.67
CA GLU A 69 -7.42 -9.63 12.28
C GLU A 69 -7.92 -9.36 10.85
N PRO A 70 -8.11 -8.10 10.40
CA PRO A 70 -8.57 -7.83 9.05
C PRO A 70 -7.57 -8.33 7.99
N PHE A 71 -6.26 -8.19 8.25
CA PHE A 71 -5.25 -8.63 7.30
C PHE A 71 -5.23 -10.16 7.18
N ARG A 72 -5.25 -10.86 8.32
CA ARG A 72 -5.34 -12.32 8.35
C ARG A 72 -6.60 -12.83 7.66
N PHE A 73 -7.72 -12.12 7.81
CA PHE A 73 -8.96 -12.44 7.12
C PHE A 73 -8.85 -12.24 5.61
N TRP A 74 -8.22 -11.14 5.16
CA TRP A 74 -7.93 -10.94 3.74
C TRP A 74 -6.99 -12.00 3.18
N GLU A 75 -6.02 -12.53 3.93
CA GLU A 75 -5.20 -13.65 3.43
C GLU A 75 -5.99 -14.96 3.35
N ALA A 76 -6.87 -15.21 4.32
CA ALA A 76 -7.63 -16.46 4.42
C ALA A 76 -8.86 -16.53 3.49
N SER A 77 -9.43 -15.39 3.10
CA SER A 77 -10.74 -15.33 2.42
C SER A 77 -10.68 -14.62 1.06
N ALA A 78 -11.33 -15.20 0.05
CA ALA A 78 -11.49 -14.58 -1.27
C ALA A 78 -12.61 -13.53 -1.35
N LEU A 79 -13.23 -13.18 -0.21
CA LEU A 79 -14.29 -12.17 -0.15
C LEU A 79 -13.78 -10.73 -0.38
N PHE A 80 -12.47 -10.52 -0.27
CA PHE A 80 -11.85 -9.20 -0.41
C PHE A 80 -10.71 -9.25 -1.42
N ASP A 81 -10.87 -8.50 -2.51
CA ASP A 81 -9.85 -8.40 -3.54
C ASP A 81 -8.67 -7.54 -3.09
N PHE A 82 -8.92 -6.55 -2.22
CA PHE A 82 -7.93 -5.56 -1.83
C PHE A 82 -7.80 -5.41 -0.30
N VAL A 83 -6.58 -5.09 0.13
CA VAL A 83 -6.29 -4.62 1.49
C VAL A 83 -5.48 -3.32 1.42
N VAL A 84 -5.80 -2.39 2.31
CA VAL A 84 -5.10 -1.11 2.47
C VAL A 84 -4.49 -1.05 3.87
N LEU A 85 -3.20 -0.82 3.93
CA LEU A 85 -2.41 -0.70 5.15
C LEU A 85 -1.91 0.72 5.28
N CYS A 86 -2.00 1.32 6.47
CA CYS A 86 -1.50 2.68 6.66
C CYS A 86 -0.72 2.93 7.95
N SER A 87 0.09 3.99 7.90
CA SER A 87 0.69 4.60 9.06
C SER A 87 -0.33 5.41 9.87
N GLY A 88 0.14 6.04 10.95
CA GLY A 88 -0.67 6.87 11.83
C GLY A 88 -1.06 6.16 13.11
N GLU A 89 -1.93 6.81 13.88
CA GLU A 89 -2.32 6.35 15.21
C GLU A 89 -3.44 5.30 15.19
N GLY A 90 -3.51 4.53 16.28
CA GLY A 90 -4.56 3.55 16.55
C GLY A 90 -4.09 2.10 16.42
N SER A 91 -5.02 1.18 16.73
CA SER A 91 -4.77 -0.25 16.65
C SER A 91 -4.48 -0.72 15.22
N ALA A 92 -3.78 -1.84 15.10
CA ALA A 92 -3.46 -2.45 13.81
C ALA A 92 -4.72 -2.74 12.97
N ASP A 93 -5.81 -3.18 13.61
CA ASP A 93 -7.09 -3.42 12.93
C ASP A 93 -7.68 -2.13 12.33
N ARG A 94 -7.57 -1.00 13.03
CA ARG A 94 -8.06 0.31 12.51
C ARG A 94 -7.20 0.85 11.37
N ARG A 95 -5.94 0.42 11.30
CA ARG A 95 -4.96 0.77 10.26
C ARG A 95 -4.96 -0.21 9.09
N THR A 96 -5.86 -1.20 9.11
CA THR A 96 -6.03 -2.21 8.06
C THR A 96 -7.45 -2.13 7.52
N GLN A 97 -7.62 -1.72 6.27
CA GLN A 97 -8.93 -1.60 5.62
C GLN A 97 -9.08 -2.66 4.54
N LEU A 98 -10.23 -3.32 4.49
CA LEU A 98 -10.55 -4.31 3.45
C LEU A 98 -11.51 -3.72 2.42
N ALA A 99 -11.34 -4.12 1.16
CA ALA A 99 -12.29 -3.80 0.11
C ALA A 99 -12.62 -5.05 -0.70
N ALA A 100 -13.93 -5.31 -0.84
CA ALA A 100 -14.46 -6.43 -1.60
C ALA A 100 -14.12 -6.33 -3.08
N ASP A 101 -14.12 -5.10 -3.59
CA ASP A 101 -13.95 -4.77 -5.00
C ASP A 101 -13.33 -3.36 -5.16
N GLU A 102 -13.05 -2.97 -6.40
CA GLU A 102 -12.46 -1.68 -6.76
C GLU A 102 -13.35 -0.50 -6.34
N ALA A 103 -14.68 -0.63 -6.43
CA ALA A 103 -15.59 0.45 -6.05
C ALA A 103 -15.52 0.74 -4.55
N LYS A 104 -15.44 -0.31 -3.72
CA LYS A 104 -15.25 -0.20 -2.27
C LYS A 104 -13.85 0.32 -1.91
N LEU A 105 -12.83 -0.07 -2.68
CA LEU A 105 -11.48 0.46 -2.52
C LEU A 105 -11.47 1.99 -2.69
N LEU A 106 -11.98 2.46 -3.84
CA LEU A 106 -11.92 3.88 -4.21
C LEU A 106 -12.84 4.77 -3.40
N LYS A 107 -14.04 4.30 -3.05
CA LYS A 107 -15.04 5.11 -2.33
C LYS A 107 -14.87 5.09 -0.82
N THR A 108 -14.17 4.09 -0.26
CA THR A 108 -14.16 3.88 1.19
C THR A 108 -12.77 3.56 1.73
N ALA A 109 -12.22 2.39 1.41
CA ALA A 109 -11.03 1.89 2.08
C ALA A 109 -9.82 2.81 1.90
N LEU A 110 -9.55 3.25 0.66
CA LEU A 110 -8.42 4.12 0.35
C LEU A 110 -8.60 5.54 0.93
N PRO A 111 -9.72 6.25 0.72
CA PRO A 111 -9.95 7.55 1.36
C PRO A 111 -9.81 7.52 2.89
N THR A 112 -10.36 6.51 3.55
CA THR A 112 -10.25 6.35 5.01
C THR A 112 -8.80 6.12 5.45
N ALA A 113 -8.05 5.28 4.73
CA ALA A 113 -6.65 5.03 5.03
C ALA A 113 -5.79 6.29 4.82
N LEU A 114 -6.00 7.05 3.75
CA LEU A 114 -5.26 8.28 3.47
C LEU A 114 -5.54 9.37 4.49
N ALA A 115 -6.80 9.55 4.90
CA ALA A 115 -7.18 10.50 5.94
C ALA A 115 -6.51 10.18 7.29
N ARG A 116 -6.22 8.90 7.54
CA ARG A 116 -5.50 8.44 8.75
C ARG A 116 -3.99 8.57 8.64
N ALA A 117 -3.44 8.24 7.48
CA ALA A 117 -2.00 8.25 7.23
C ALA A 117 -1.43 9.67 7.11
N GLY A 118 -2.21 10.57 6.49
CA GLY A 118 -1.83 11.96 6.30
C GLY A 118 -1.98 12.80 7.56
N SER A 119 -1.34 13.96 7.55
CA SER A 119 -1.51 15.02 8.55
C SER A 119 -2.06 16.29 7.88
N ALA A 120 -2.38 17.30 8.70
CA ALA A 120 -2.82 18.60 8.19
C ALA A 120 -1.77 19.29 7.29
N GLN A 121 -0.48 18.97 7.46
CA GLN A 121 0.62 19.59 6.70
C GLN A 121 1.26 18.67 5.66
N GLN A 122 1.07 17.35 5.74
CA GLN A 122 1.69 16.39 4.84
C GLN A 122 0.73 15.29 4.39
N ARG A 123 0.70 15.04 3.09
CA ARG A 123 -0.02 13.90 2.51
C ARG A 123 0.79 12.62 2.68
N ALA A 124 0.10 11.50 2.76
CA ALA A 124 0.75 10.19 2.78
C ALA A 124 1.23 9.79 1.38
N GLY A 125 2.46 9.27 1.30
CA GLY A 125 2.95 8.58 0.11
C GLY A 125 2.22 7.24 -0.07
N VAL A 126 1.97 6.84 -1.32
CA VAL A 126 1.10 5.69 -1.63
C VAL A 126 1.82 4.63 -2.44
N VAL A 127 2.00 3.43 -1.89
CA VAL A 127 2.51 2.27 -2.63
C VAL A 127 1.34 1.49 -3.23
N LEU A 128 1.35 1.33 -4.55
CA LEU A 128 0.37 0.52 -5.28
C LEU A 128 1.01 -0.78 -5.73
N ALA A 129 0.56 -1.88 -5.12
CA ALA A 129 0.92 -3.24 -5.53
C ALA A 129 -0.33 -3.94 -6.04
N LEU A 130 -0.76 -3.50 -7.21
CA LEU A 130 -1.98 -3.92 -7.88
C LEU A 130 -1.66 -4.50 -9.25
N ASP A 131 -2.60 -5.19 -9.87
CA ASP A 131 -2.60 -5.41 -11.31
C ASP A 131 -2.65 -4.07 -12.06
N GLU A 132 -2.22 -4.08 -13.33
CA GLU A 132 -2.04 -2.87 -14.14
C GLU A 132 -3.34 -2.09 -14.37
N ALA A 133 -4.47 -2.79 -14.54
CA ALA A 133 -5.76 -2.15 -14.78
C ALA A 133 -6.29 -1.47 -13.52
N SER A 134 -6.19 -2.15 -12.37
CA SER A 134 -6.55 -1.60 -11.06
C SER A 134 -5.64 -0.45 -10.67
N GLU A 135 -4.32 -0.56 -10.91
CA GLU A 135 -3.36 0.49 -10.62
C GLU A 135 -3.68 1.79 -11.36
N ALA A 136 -3.93 1.73 -12.67
CA ALA A 136 -4.20 2.91 -13.48
C ALA A 136 -5.41 3.70 -12.95
N LYS A 137 -6.47 3.01 -12.55
CA LYS A 137 -7.67 3.65 -12.00
C LYS A 137 -7.45 4.24 -10.61
N VAL A 138 -6.70 3.54 -9.75
CA VAL A 138 -6.34 4.07 -8.43
C VAL A 138 -5.46 5.30 -8.56
N GLN A 139 -4.49 5.29 -9.48
CA GLN A 139 -3.66 6.46 -9.77
C GLN A 139 -4.49 7.65 -10.27
N GLN A 140 -5.43 7.42 -11.18
CA GLN A 140 -6.35 8.46 -11.65
C GLN A 140 -7.16 9.05 -10.49
N ALA A 141 -7.74 8.21 -9.63
CA ALA A 141 -8.52 8.67 -8.48
C ALA A 141 -7.67 9.49 -7.49
N LEU A 142 -6.42 9.10 -7.24
CA LEU A 142 -5.48 9.84 -6.38
C LEU A 142 -5.14 11.21 -6.97
N ALA A 143 -4.98 11.30 -8.29
CA ALA A 143 -4.74 12.56 -9.00
C ALA A 143 -5.97 13.50 -8.92
N GLU A 144 -7.18 12.97 -9.09
CA GLU A 144 -8.43 13.74 -8.97
C GLU A 144 -8.68 14.24 -7.54
N SER A 145 -8.39 13.40 -6.55
CA SER A 145 -8.47 13.75 -5.12
C SER A 145 -7.51 14.88 -4.75
N THR A 146 -6.35 14.91 -5.42
CA THR A 146 -5.34 15.94 -5.22
C THR A 146 -5.81 17.32 -5.64
N PHE A 147 -6.66 17.41 -6.66
CA PHE A 147 -7.15 18.66 -7.23
C PHE A 147 -8.27 19.31 -6.39
N ARG A 148 -9.03 18.53 -5.62
CA ARG A 148 -10.16 19.04 -4.81
C ARG A 148 -9.79 19.62 -3.45
N SER A 149 -8.52 19.49 -3.03
CA SER A 149 -8.02 19.99 -1.75
C SER A 149 -7.08 21.20 -1.90
N ARG A 150 -7.14 21.89 -3.04
CA ARG A 150 -6.53 23.20 -3.28
C ARG A 150 -7.64 24.23 -3.49
#